data_AF-A0AAV4UIM0-F1
#
_entry.id   AF-A0AAV4UIM0-F1
#
_cell.length_a   1.000
_cell.length_b   1.000
_cell.length_c   1.000
_cell.angle_alpha   90.00
_cell.angle_beta   90.00
_cell.angle_gamma   90.00
#
_symmetry.space_group_name_H-M   'P 1'
#
loop_
_entity.id
_entity.type
_entity.pdbx_description
1 polymer ?
#
loop_
_entity_poly.entity_id
_entity_poly.type
_entity_poly.pdbx_seq_one_letter_code
_entity_poly.pdbx_strand_id
1 'polypeptide(L)'
;MSLLVPQCINRGTVIHEFLHALGFWHEHSRSDRDDYIEILWGNVMSEEKQTNFAKHLPEALNFLKFPYDYQSVMHYDAYAFSKSPKLPTMKPKKTNVRLRDLGRAKAVGILTDTDRQKINSLYECN
;
A
#
# COMPACT_ATOMS: atom_id res chain seq x y z
N MET A 1 10.16 6.38 -6.39
CA MET A 1 10.78 7.07 -5.24
C MET A 1 12.26 6.69 -5.23
N SER A 2 13.18 7.53 -4.76
CA SER A 2 14.61 7.19 -4.69
C SER A 2 15.10 7.37 -3.26
N LEU A 3 15.80 6.37 -2.72
CA LEU A 3 16.40 6.39 -1.38
C LEU A 3 17.60 7.36 -1.26
N LEU A 4 17.99 8.01 -2.36
CA LEU A 4 19.09 8.98 -2.40
C LEU A 4 18.68 10.38 -1.90
N VAL A 5 17.39 10.62 -1.60
CA VAL A 5 16.91 11.90 -1.08
C VAL A 5 16.91 11.86 0.46
N PRO A 6 17.76 12.63 1.16
CA PRO A 6 17.93 12.53 2.63
C PRO A 6 16.63 12.71 3.42
N GLN A 7 15.70 13.49 2.87
CA GLN A 7 14.41 13.84 3.48
C GLN A 7 13.39 12.68 3.45
N CYS A 8 13.71 11.60 2.74
CA CYS A 8 12.87 10.41 2.59
C CYS A 8 13.37 9.20 3.40
N ILE A 9 14.52 9.31 4.06
CA ILE A 9 15.15 8.19 4.80
C ILE A 9 14.53 8.13 6.19
N ASN A 10 13.45 7.36 6.31
CA ASN A 10 12.94 6.87 7.59
C ASN A 10 12.82 5.35 7.54
N ARG A 11 12.75 4.71 8.71
CA ARG A 11 12.69 3.25 8.84
C ARG A 11 11.60 2.63 7.97
N GLY A 12 10.41 3.22 7.92
CA GLY A 12 9.30 2.69 7.13
C GLY A 12 9.50 2.81 5.63
N THR A 13 10.08 3.92 5.14
CA THR A 13 10.47 4.03 3.73
C THR A 13 11.52 2.99 3.37
N VAL A 14 12.53 2.78 4.22
CA VAL A 14 13.56 1.75 3.97
C VAL A 14 12.94 0.36 3.89
N ILE A 15 12.04 0.01 4.81
CA ILE A 15 11.31 -1.27 4.77
C ILE A 15 10.47 -1.39 3.50
N HIS A 16 9.74 -0.34 3.12
CA HIS A 16 8.88 -0.34 1.92
C HIS A 16 9.68 -0.60 0.63
N GLU A 17 10.77 0.14 0.42
CA GLU A 17 11.60 -0.03 -0.77
C GLU A 17 12.35 -1.38 -0.75
N PHE A 18 12.72 -1.89 0.43
CA PHE A 18 13.28 -3.23 0.57
C PHE A 18 12.26 -4.31 0.18
N LEU A 19 10.99 -4.17 0.58
CA LEU A 19 9.94 -5.12 0.17
C LEU A 19 9.67 -5.07 -1.33
N HIS A 20 9.75 -3.91 -1.97
CA HIS A 20 9.75 -3.84 -3.43
C HIS A 20 10.89 -4.65 -4.05
N ALA A 21 12.11 -4.57 -3.49
CA ALA A 21 13.25 -5.38 -3.95
C ALA A 21 13.05 -6.89 -3.72
N LEU A 22 12.27 -7.28 -2.70
CA LEU A 22 11.85 -8.67 -2.45
C LEU A 22 10.69 -9.14 -3.36
N GLY A 23 10.18 -8.30 -4.26
CA GLY A 23 9.13 -8.65 -5.21
C GLY A 23 7.70 -8.32 -4.75
N PHE A 24 7.52 -7.54 -3.69
CA PHE A 24 6.20 -7.09 -3.24
C PHE A 24 5.72 -5.85 -4.01
N TRP A 25 4.46 -5.88 -4.40
CA TRP A 25 3.76 -4.74 -4.99
C TRP A 25 2.90 -4.02 -3.94
N HIS A 26 2.37 -2.85 -4.30
CA HIS A 26 1.51 -2.11 -3.40
C HIS A 26 0.20 -2.84 -3.09
N GLU A 27 -0.22 -2.81 -1.83
CA GLU A 27 -1.42 -3.51 -1.38
C GLU A 27 -2.69 -2.91 -2.03
N HIS A 28 -2.73 -1.58 -2.27
CA HIS A 28 -3.85 -0.91 -2.94
C HIS A 28 -3.97 -1.20 -4.44
N SER A 29 -2.94 -1.85 -5.01
CA SER A 29 -2.89 -2.26 -6.41
C SER A 29 -3.28 -3.73 -6.60
N ARG A 30 -3.72 -4.44 -5.54
CA ARG A 30 -4.23 -5.80 -5.69
C ARG A 30 -5.44 -5.85 -6.63
N SER A 31 -5.62 -6.97 -7.32
CA SER A 31 -6.75 -7.17 -8.25
C SER A 31 -8.11 -7.13 -7.55
N ASP A 32 -8.15 -7.57 -6.28
CA ASP A 32 -9.33 -7.60 -5.39
C ASP A 32 -9.51 -6.32 -4.54
N ARG A 33 -8.65 -5.30 -4.71
CA ARG A 33 -8.66 -4.09 -3.86
C ARG A 33 -10.02 -3.36 -3.84
N ASP A 34 -10.80 -3.47 -4.91
CA ASP A 34 -12.12 -2.84 -5.02
C ASP A 34 -13.13 -3.44 -4.04
N ASP A 35 -12.88 -4.60 -3.43
CA ASP A 35 -13.72 -5.15 -2.34
C ASP A 35 -13.45 -4.48 -0.99
N TYR A 36 -12.27 -3.85 -0.84
CA TYR A 36 -11.75 -3.36 0.43
C TYR A 36 -11.69 -1.83 0.51
N ILE A 37 -11.38 -1.17 -0.60
CA ILE A 37 -11.24 0.28 -0.69
C ILE A 37 -12.00 0.85 -1.90
N GLU A 38 -12.27 2.15 -1.85
CA GLU A 38 -12.76 2.96 -2.96
C GLU A 38 -11.69 4.01 -3.31
N ILE A 39 -11.39 4.15 -4.60
CA ILE A 39 -10.54 5.23 -5.10
C ILE A 39 -11.41 6.42 -5.48
N LEU A 40 -11.15 7.56 -4.85
CA LEU A 40 -11.84 8.83 -5.07
C LEU A 40 -11.14 9.58 -6.21
N TRP A 41 -11.37 9.15 -7.45
CA TRP A 41 -10.67 9.66 -8.64
C TRP A 41 -10.71 11.18 -8.77
N GLY A 42 -11.83 11.82 -8.42
CA GLY A 42 -11.96 13.28 -8.44
C GLY A 42 -11.04 14.03 -7.47
N ASN A 43 -10.43 13.34 -6.51
CA ASN A 43 -9.48 13.92 -5.55
C ASN A 43 -8.01 13.71 -5.94
N VAL A 44 -7.72 12.92 -6.98
CA VAL A 44 -6.36 12.69 -7.48
C VAL A 44 -5.87 13.94 -8.24
N MET A 45 -4.61 14.33 -8.05
CA MET A 45 -4.07 15.62 -8.53
C MET A 45 -3.96 15.77 -10.06
N SER A 46 -3.86 14.68 -10.80
CA SER A 46 -3.84 14.70 -12.27
C SER A 46 -4.18 13.32 -12.84
N GLU A 47 -4.56 13.27 -14.11
CA GLU A 47 -4.77 12.02 -14.85
C GLU A 47 -3.51 11.14 -14.87
N GLU A 48 -2.33 11.76 -15.06
CA GLU A 48 -1.04 11.06 -14.98
C GLU A 48 -0.89 10.35 -13.63
N LYS A 49 -1.29 10.98 -12.51
CA LYS A 49 -1.19 10.36 -11.19
C LYS A 49 -2.22 9.27 -10.94
N GLN A 50 -3.33 9.22 -11.69
CA GLN A 50 -4.29 8.12 -11.57
C GLN A 50 -3.67 6.76 -11.94
N THR A 51 -2.66 6.75 -12.79
CA THR A 51 -1.93 5.52 -13.16
C THR A 51 -1.26 4.83 -11.96
N ASN A 52 -0.93 5.56 -10.88
CA ASN A 52 -0.36 4.98 -9.64
C ASN A 52 -1.38 4.14 -8.84
N PHE A 53 -2.66 4.17 -9.22
CA PHE A 53 -3.72 3.36 -8.63
C PHE A 53 -4.15 2.19 -9.53
N ALA A 54 -3.40 1.93 -10.60
CA ALA A 54 -3.63 0.80 -11.48
C ALA A 54 -3.52 -0.53 -10.71
N LYS A 55 -4.47 -1.43 -10.95
CA LYS A 55 -4.44 -2.77 -10.38
C LYS A 55 -3.44 -3.64 -11.14
N HIS A 56 -2.73 -4.51 -10.44
CA HIS A 56 -1.92 -5.55 -11.06
C HIS A 56 -2.80 -6.75 -11.46
N LEU A 57 -2.47 -7.36 -12.60
CA LEU A 57 -3.23 -8.44 -13.24
C LEU A 57 -3.39 -9.69 -12.33
N PRO A 58 -4.41 -10.54 -12.56
CA PRO A 58 -5.13 -11.22 -11.48
C PRO A 58 -4.41 -12.36 -10.76
N GLU A 59 -3.33 -12.91 -11.31
CA GLU A 59 -2.82 -14.21 -10.84
C GLU A 59 -1.49 -14.10 -10.10
N ALA A 60 -0.51 -13.34 -10.58
CA ALA A 60 0.88 -13.39 -10.09
C ALA A 60 1.10 -13.18 -8.57
N LEU A 61 0.17 -12.54 -7.85
CA LEU A 61 0.35 -12.15 -6.44
C LEU A 61 -0.78 -12.56 -5.49
N ASN A 62 -1.95 -12.97 -6.01
CA ASN A 62 -3.04 -13.48 -5.16
C ASN A 62 -2.82 -14.93 -4.71
N PHE A 63 -1.78 -15.61 -5.21
CA PHE A 63 -1.49 -17.02 -4.92
C PHE A 63 -1.38 -17.33 -3.42
N LEU A 64 -0.93 -16.36 -2.61
CA LEU A 64 -0.74 -16.58 -1.18
C LEU A 64 -2.03 -16.47 -0.35
N LYS A 65 -3.16 -16.05 -0.94
CA LYS A 65 -4.50 -15.94 -0.31
C LYS A 65 -4.53 -15.19 1.04
N PHE A 66 -3.56 -14.32 1.31
CA PHE A 66 -3.56 -13.50 2.51
C PHE A 66 -4.69 -12.46 2.48
N PRO A 67 -5.30 -12.17 3.64
CA PRO A 67 -6.31 -11.13 3.75
C PRO A 67 -5.71 -9.77 3.34
N TYR A 68 -6.58 -8.89 2.83
CA TYR A 68 -6.19 -7.52 2.49
C TYR A 68 -5.74 -6.77 3.74
N ASP A 69 -4.51 -6.26 3.72
CA ASP A 69 -3.93 -5.57 4.87
C ASP A 69 -3.91 -4.05 4.67
N TYR A 70 -4.95 -3.39 5.20
CA TYR A 70 -5.07 -1.93 5.20
C TYR A 70 -3.84 -1.22 5.79
N GLN A 71 -3.20 -1.81 6.81
CA GLN A 71 -2.09 -1.17 7.52
C GLN A 71 -0.73 -1.46 6.91
N SER A 72 -0.64 -2.40 5.97
CA SER A 72 0.62 -2.89 5.37
C SER A 72 1.59 -1.78 5.05
N VAL A 73 2.88 -2.05 5.23
CA VAL A 73 3.94 -1.12 4.81
C VAL A 73 3.90 -0.85 3.30
N MET A 74 3.26 -1.76 2.54
CA MET A 74 3.07 -1.67 1.09
C MET A 74 1.76 -0.98 0.69
N HIS A 75 0.90 -0.61 1.63
CA HIS A 75 -0.31 0.15 1.34
C HIS A 75 0.00 1.66 1.31
N TYR A 76 -0.51 2.38 0.32
CA TYR A 76 -0.47 3.85 0.34
C TYR A 76 -1.33 4.45 1.45
N ASP A 77 -0.97 5.64 1.93
CA ASP A 77 -1.85 6.39 2.83
C ASP A 77 -3.09 6.93 2.10
N ALA A 78 -4.10 7.31 2.87
CA ALA A 78 -5.40 7.77 2.34
C ALA A 78 -5.33 9.04 1.46
N TYR A 79 -4.22 9.79 1.48
CA TYR A 79 -4.06 11.08 0.80
C TYR A 79 -3.01 11.04 -0.31
N ALA A 80 -2.49 9.85 -0.63
CA ALA A 80 -1.50 9.66 -1.69
C ALA A 80 -1.96 10.31 -3.00
N PHE A 81 -1.09 11.14 -3.60
CA PHE A 81 -1.36 11.87 -4.84
C PHE A 81 -2.62 12.76 -4.82
N SER A 82 -3.04 13.21 -3.64
CA SER A 82 -4.19 14.11 -3.53
C SER A 82 -3.91 15.50 -4.12
N LYS A 83 -4.94 16.10 -4.73
CA LYS A 83 -4.92 17.51 -5.16
C LYS A 83 -4.96 18.50 -3.99
N SER A 84 -5.29 18.06 -2.77
CA SER A 84 -5.32 18.92 -1.58
C SER A 84 -5.08 18.12 -0.29
N PRO A 85 -4.35 18.64 0.71
CA PRO A 85 -4.04 17.92 1.95
C PRO A 85 -5.24 17.39 2.75
N LYS A 86 -6.45 17.92 2.51
CA LYS A 86 -7.69 17.52 3.21
C LYS A 86 -8.59 16.58 2.42
N LEU A 87 -8.24 16.27 1.17
CA LEU A 87 -9.04 15.42 0.30
C LEU A 87 -8.41 14.03 0.23
N PRO A 88 -9.03 12.99 0.82
CA PRO A 88 -8.52 11.64 0.66
C PRO A 88 -8.70 11.18 -0.79
N THR A 89 -7.74 10.42 -1.31
CA THR A 89 -7.82 9.73 -2.60
C THR A 89 -8.27 8.29 -2.44
N MET A 90 -8.22 7.74 -1.23
CA MET A 90 -8.71 6.39 -0.91
C MET A 90 -9.55 6.37 0.35
N LYS A 91 -10.59 5.53 0.34
CA LYS A 91 -11.48 5.31 1.49
C LYS A 91 -11.68 3.81 1.71
N PRO A 92 -11.52 3.30 2.96
CA PRO A 92 -11.88 1.92 3.25
C PRO A 92 -13.41 1.73 3.19
N LYS A 93 -13.84 0.60 2.64
CA LYS A 93 -15.26 0.20 2.61
C LYS A 93 -15.73 -0.34 3.97
N LYS A 94 -14.82 -0.89 4.76
CA LYS A 94 -15.12 -1.44 6.09
C LYS A 94 -15.24 -0.33 7.13
N THR A 95 -16.35 -0.30 7.87
CA THR A 95 -16.70 0.80 8.79
C THR A 95 -15.76 0.95 10.00
N ASN A 96 -15.09 -0.12 10.41
CA ASN A 96 -14.16 -0.10 11.54
C ASN A 96 -12.71 0.24 11.15
N VAL A 97 -12.44 0.48 9.86
CA VAL A 97 -11.13 0.93 9.37
C VAL A 97 -11.21 2.43 9.10
N ARG A 98 -10.28 3.20 9.67
CA ARG A 98 -10.22 4.65 9.50
C ARG A 98 -9.21 5.00 8.42
N LEU A 99 -9.34 6.20 7.84
CA LEU A 99 -8.40 6.72 6.83
C LEU A 99 -6.93 6.67 7.31
N ARG A 100 -6.70 6.98 8.59
CA ARG A 100 -5.36 6.98 9.20
C ARG A 100 -4.73 5.60 9.36
N ASP A 101 -5.53 4.55 9.21
CA ASP A 101 -5.06 3.17 9.33
C ASP A 101 -4.47 2.71 7.97
N LEU A 102 -4.83 3.33 6.84
CA LEU A 102 -4.25 3.03 5.53
C LEU A 102 -2.74 3.33 5.51
N GLY A 103 -1.92 2.32 5.20
CA GLY A 103 -0.46 2.46 5.11
C GLY A 103 0.24 2.79 6.44
N ARG A 104 -0.44 2.60 7.58
CA ARG A 104 0.05 3.04 8.89
C ARG A 104 1.40 2.44 9.26
N ALA A 105 1.69 1.20 8.87
CA ALA A 105 2.94 0.51 9.20
C ALA A 105 4.16 1.22 8.60
N LYS A 106 4.03 1.83 7.42
CA LYS A 106 5.08 2.69 6.82
C LYS A 106 5.33 3.94 7.65
N ALA A 107 4.29 4.59 8.18
CA ALA A 107 4.46 5.78 9.01
C ALA A 107 5.15 5.49 10.35
N VAL A 108 4.93 4.31 10.94
CA VAL A 108 5.54 3.92 12.23
C VAL A 108 6.82 3.09 12.08
N GLY A 109 7.15 2.65 10.87
CA GLY A 109 8.38 1.91 10.57
C GLY A 109 8.38 0.46 11.05
N ILE A 110 7.27 -0.26 10.86
CA ILE A 110 7.15 -1.69 11.20
C ILE A 110 6.63 -2.50 10.01
N LEU A 111 6.81 -3.82 10.07
CA LEU A 111 6.05 -4.78 9.27
C LEU A 111 4.80 -5.18 10.05
N THR A 112 3.66 -5.32 9.39
CA THR A 112 2.50 -5.99 9.97
C THR A 112 2.75 -7.49 10.07
N ASP A 113 1.91 -8.21 10.81
CA ASP A 113 2.00 -9.67 10.86
C ASP A 113 1.75 -10.29 9.49
N THR A 114 0.83 -9.72 8.70
CA THR A 114 0.56 -10.15 7.33
C THR A 114 1.74 -9.87 6.40
N ASP A 115 2.44 -8.73 6.53
CA ASP A 115 3.66 -8.46 5.76
C ASP A 115 4.74 -9.54 6.05
N ARG A 116 4.94 -9.90 7.33
CA ARG A 116 5.90 -10.96 7.72
C ARG A 116 5.52 -12.33 7.17
N GLN A 117 4.25 -12.70 7.29
CA GLN A 117 3.75 -13.99 6.80
C GLN A 117 3.89 -14.10 5.27
N LYS A 118 3.61 -13.01 4.55
CA LYS A 118 3.80 -12.91 3.10
C LYS A 118 5.27 -13.14 2.71
N ILE A 119 6.21 -12.49 3.40
CA ILE A 119 7.66 -12.68 3.18
C ILE A 119 8.06 -14.14 3.44
N ASN A 120 7.68 -14.67 4.60
CA ASN A 120 8.02 -16.05 4.98
C ASN A 120 7.44 -17.07 4.00
N SER A 121 6.21 -16.86 3.52
CA SER A 121 5.58 -17.77 2.56
C SER A 121 6.21 -17.70 1.18
N LEU A 122 6.63 -16.50 0.73
CA LEU A 122 7.26 -16.33 -0.58
C LEU A 122 8.67 -16.94 -0.63
N TYR A 123 9.39 -16.92 0.50
CA TYR A 123 10.76 -17.42 0.62
C TYR A 123 10.88 -18.72 1.43
N GLU A 124 9.77 -19.43 1.64
CA GLU A 124 9.69 -20.75 2.31
C GLU A 124 10.42 -20.79 3.68
N CYS A 125 10.29 -19.71 4.45
CA CYS A 125 10.87 -19.58 5.78
C CYS A 125 9.85 -20.03 6.85
N ASN A 126 10.29 -20.88 7.79
CA ASN A 126 9.49 -21.33 8.94
C ASN A 126 9.78 -20.50 10.19
#